data_AF-A0A2V8BD73-F1
#
_entry.id   AF-A0A2V8BD73-F1
#
_cell.length_a   1.000
_cell.length_b   1.000
_cell.length_c   1.000
_cell.angle_alpha   90.00
_cell.angle_beta   90.00
_cell.angle_gamma   90.00
#
_symmetry.space_group_name_H-M   'P 1'
#
loop_
_entity.id
_entity.type
_entity.pdbx_description
1 polymer ?
#
loop_
_entity_poly.entity_id
_entity_poly.type
_entity_poly.pdbx_seq_one_letter_code
_entity_poly.pdbx_strand_id
1 'polypeptide(L)'
;MNAGGNLQAAIDAAQPGDTILLQAGATFSGAFKLGKKGGSTYITIRSSAPDASLPAPGERITPAYASLLPKIRATNAGAALRVSPGGSSYWRLLFLEFLPASSTASANLVEFGGAGSSQPTVSSAPHDLIMDRCYLHGDPVYGQRRGLALNSGRTYVVNSYSSDFKGISQDTQAINGWN
;
A
#
# COMPACT_ATOMS: atom_id res chain seq x y z
N MET A 1 -9.75 -4.63 -13.42
CA MET A 1 -8.86 -5.71 -13.90
C MET A 1 -8.95 -6.93 -13.00
N ASN A 2 -8.86 -8.13 -13.57
CA ASN A 2 -9.03 -9.40 -12.83
C ASN A 2 -7.73 -9.89 -12.20
N ALA A 3 -7.82 -10.93 -11.35
CA ALA A 3 -6.64 -11.64 -10.83
C ALA A 3 -5.68 -12.07 -11.96
N GLY A 4 -4.38 -11.88 -11.77
CA GLY A 4 -3.36 -12.15 -12.79
C GLY A 4 -3.23 -11.08 -13.88
N GLY A 5 -4.08 -10.04 -13.87
CA GLY A 5 -3.88 -8.85 -14.70
C GLY A 5 -2.57 -8.14 -14.36
N ASN A 6 -1.98 -7.46 -15.34
CA ASN A 6 -0.70 -6.77 -15.15
C ASN A 6 -0.88 -5.42 -14.43
N LEU A 7 -0.97 -5.46 -13.10
CA LEU A 7 -1.14 -4.26 -12.26
C LEU A 7 0.00 -3.25 -12.46
N GLN A 8 1.24 -3.71 -12.66
CA GLN A 8 2.35 -2.78 -12.91
C GLN A 8 2.14 -2.01 -14.21
N ALA A 9 1.72 -2.66 -15.30
CA ALA A 9 1.44 -1.98 -16.56
C ALA A 9 0.30 -0.94 -16.43
N ALA A 10 -0.73 -1.24 -15.63
CA ALA A 10 -1.80 -0.27 -15.36
C ALA A 10 -1.27 0.95 -14.58
N ILE A 11 -0.41 0.72 -13.58
CA ILE A 11 0.27 1.79 -12.83
C ILE A 11 1.16 2.62 -13.77
N ASP A 12 1.90 1.98 -14.67
CA ASP A 12 2.81 2.63 -15.61
C ASP A 12 2.06 3.47 -16.66
N ALA A 13 0.87 3.03 -17.09
CA ALA A 13 0.04 3.74 -18.05
C ALA A 13 -0.77 4.90 -17.44
N ALA A 14 -1.14 4.82 -16.16
CA ALA A 14 -2.06 5.77 -15.53
C ALA A 14 -1.56 7.22 -15.57
N GLN A 15 -2.48 8.14 -15.77
CA GLN A 15 -2.32 9.59 -15.78
C GLN A 15 -3.02 10.23 -14.58
N PRO A 16 -2.62 11.45 -14.15
CA PRO A 16 -3.29 12.17 -13.08
C PRO A 16 -4.81 12.26 -13.28
N GLY A 17 -5.58 11.82 -12.28
CA GLY A 17 -7.05 11.73 -12.34
C GLY A 17 -7.61 10.33 -12.65
N ASP A 18 -6.77 9.40 -13.10
CA ASP A 18 -7.22 8.03 -13.39
C ASP A 18 -7.60 7.25 -12.14
N THR A 19 -8.52 6.30 -12.34
CA THR A 19 -8.85 5.27 -11.34
C THR A 19 -8.52 3.88 -11.88
N ILE A 20 -7.59 3.20 -11.21
CA ILE A 20 -7.27 1.79 -11.43
C ILE A 20 -8.20 0.94 -10.55
N LEU A 21 -9.22 0.34 -11.17
CA LEU A 21 -10.15 -0.58 -10.51
C LEU A 21 -9.61 -2.01 -10.51
N LEU A 22 -9.40 -2.56 -9.31
CA LEU A 22 -8.98 -3.94 -9.09
C LEU A 22 -10.19 -4.79 -8.70
N GLN A 23 -10.33 -5.97 -9.30
CA GLN A 23 -11.43 -6.88 -8.99
C GLN A 23 -11.48 -7.19 -7.49
N ALA A 24 -12.64 -6.98 -6.86
CA ALA A 24 -12.87 -7.34 -5.47
C ALA A 24 -12.53 -8.82 -5.21
N GLY A 25 -11.82 -9.10 -4.11
CA GLY A 25 -11.39 -10.44 -3.72
C GLY A 25 -10.25 -11.05 -4.57
N ALA A 26 -9.84 -10.42 -5.67
CA ALA A 26 -8.73 -10.89 -6.49
C ALA A 26 -7.39 -10.70 -5.79
N THR A 27 -6.44 -11.59 -6.04
CA THR A 27 -5.05 -11.45 -5.56
C THR A 27 -4.12 -11.02 -6.68
N PHE A 28 -3.35 -9.97 -6.42
CA PHE A 28 -2.28 -9.44 -7.25
C PHE A 28 -0.96 -9.65 -6.52
N SER A 29 -0.20 -10.66 -6.94
CA SER A 29 1.09 -11.00 -6.32
C SER A 29 2.23 -10.31 -7.06
N GLY A 30 3.06 -9.55 -6.34
CA GLY A 30 4.21 -8.88 -6.94
C GLY A 30 4.87 -7.88 -6.01
N ALA A 31 5.84 -7.14 -6.55
CA ALA A 31 6.49 -6.01 -5.91
C ALA A 31 6.21 -4.75 -6.75
N PHE A 32 5.04 -4.14 -6.53
CA PHE A 32 4.54 -3.05 -7.36
C PHE A 32 5.19 -1.71 -7.01
N LYS A 33 5.43 -0.89 -8.03
CA LYS A 33 6.09 0.42 -7.89
C LYS A 33 5.21 1.52 -8.44
N LEU A 34 4.91 2.50 -7.60
CA LEU A 34 4.19 3.72 -7.96
C LEU A 34 5.25 4.81 -8.16
N GLY A 35 5.32 5.37 -9.37
CA GLY A 35 6.31 6.36 -9.75
C GLY A 35 5.76 7.77 -9.86
N LYS A 36 6.62 8.73 -10.21
CA LYS A 36 6.23 10.11 -10.49
C LYS A 36 5.44 10.20 -11.79
N LYS A 37 4.28 10.86 -11.73
CA LYS A 37 3.39 11.10 -12.88
C LYS A 37 3.24 12.57 -13.26
N GLY A 38 3.66 13.48 -12.37
CA GLY A 38 3.42 14.91 -12.52
C GLY A 38 1.96 15.29 -12.20
N GLY A 39 1.65 16.58 -12.23
CA GLY A 39 0.31 17.09 -11.89
C GLY A 39 0.01 17.09 -10.39
N SER A 40 -1.21 17.50 -10.05
CA SER A 40 -1.72 17.64 -8.67
C SER A 40 -3.07 16.96 -8.44
N THR A 41 -3.47 16.06 -9.36
CA THR A 41 -4.70 15.28 -9.25
C THR A 41 -4.36 13.85 -8.89
N TYR A 42 -5.11 13.28 -7.94
CA TYR A 42 -4.87 11.92 -7.46
C TYR A 42 -5.12 10.86 -8.53
N ILE A 43 -4.17 9.93 -8.64
CA ILE A 43 -4.41 8.62 -9.27
C ILE A 43 -4.86 7.66 -8.16
N THR A 44 -6.03 7.06 -8.34
CA THR A 44 -6.65 6.20 -7.32
C THR A 44 -6.55 4.73 -7.69
N ILE A 45 -5.97 3.90 -6.82
CA ILE A 45 -6.04 2.44 -6.93
C ILE A 45 -7.05 1.95 -5.89
N ARG A 46 -8.10 1.25 -6.35
CA ARG A 46 -9.17 0.80 -5.45
C ARG A 46 -9.86 -0.50 -5.83
N SER A 47 -10.56 -1.09 -4.86
CA SER A 47 -11.50 -2.18 -5.10
C SER A 47 -12.61 -1.78 -6.08
N SER A 48 -13.01 -2.74 -6.93
CA SER A 48 -14.19 -2.69 -7.77
C SER A 48 -15.49 -3.05 -7.04
N ALA A 49 -15.44 -3.38 -5.74
CA ALA A 49 -16.65 -3.62 -4.97
C ALA A 49 -17.55 -2.37 -4.95
N PRO A 50 -18.88 -2.52 -4.95
CA PRO A 50 -19.81 -1.40 -4.85
C PRO A 50 -19.57 -0.59 -3.56
N ASP A 51 -19.61 0.74 -3.67
CA ASP A 51 -19.37 1.63 -2.51
C ASP A 51 -20.37 1.37 -1.37
N ALA A 52 -21.61 0.99 -1.69
CA ALA A 52 -22.63 0.65 -0.70
C ALA A 52 -22.32 -0.61 0.13
N SER A 53 -21.35 -1.43 -0.29
CA SER A 53 -20.89 -2.63 0.43
C SER A 53 -19.58 -2.39 1.19
N LEU A 54 -19.01 -1.19 1.11
CA LEU A 54 -17.76 -0.80 1.75
C LEU A 54 -18.03 0.23 2.85
N PRO A 55 -17.10 0.42 3.81
CA PRO A 55 -17.28 1.44 4.85
C PRO A 55 -17.47 2.84 4.25
N ALA A 56 -18.39 3.60 4.81
CA ALA A 56 -18.66 4.97 4.37
C ALA A 56 -17.43 5.89 4.59
N PRO A 57 -17.37 7.06 3.91
CA PRO A 57 -16.33 8.04 4.21
C PRO A 57 -16.28 8.39 5.70
N GLY A 58 -15.09 8.31 6.31
CA GLY A 58 -14.90 8.55 7.75
C GLY A 58 -15.07 7.31 8.64
N GLU A 59 -15.53 6.19 8.09
CA GLU A 59 -15.62 4.92 8.82
C GLU A 59 -14.35 4.10 8.64
N ARG A 60 -13.84 3.55 9.76
CA ARG A 60 -12.67 2.68 9.73
C ARG A 60 -13.05 1.33 9.12
N ILE A 61 -12.23 0.86 8.18
CA ILE A 61 -12.35 -0.50 7.66
C ILE A 61 -12.01 -1.54 8.73
N THR A 62 -12.57 -2.74 8.64
CA THR A 62 -12.25 -3.87 9.51
C THR A 62 -11.96 -5.11 8.66
N PRO A 63 -11.35 -6.17 9.22
CA PRO A 63 -11.13 -7.44 8.51
C PRO A 63 -12.41 -8.09 7.96
N ALA A 64 -13.60 -7.71 8.43
CA ALA A 64 -14.88 -8.21 7.91
C ALA A 64 -15.11 -7.86 6.43
N TYR A 65 -14.44 -6.82 5.91
CA TYR A 65 -14.52 -6.42 4.51
C TYR A 65 -13.54 -7.17 3.59
N ALA A 66 -12.68 -8.06 4.11
CA ALA A 66 -11.57 -8.66 3.34
C ALA A 66 -12.02 -9.36 2.05
N SER A 67 -13.20 -9.99 2.03
CA SER A 67 -13.75 -10.61 0.81
C SER A 67 -14.05 -9.62 -0.32
N LEU A 68 -14.20 -8.34 0.01
CA LEU A 68 -14.47 -7.24 -0.93
C LEU A 68 -13.19 -6.49 -1.32
N LEU A 69 -12.04 -6.80 -0.71
CA LEU A 69 -10.79 -6.11 -0.99
C LEU A 69 -9.94 -6.91 -1.98
N PRO A 70 -9.42 -6.26 -3.04
CA PRO A 70 -8.32 -6.83 -3.81
C PRO A 70 -7.09 -6.93 -2.89
N LYS A 71 -6.39 -8.05 -3.00
CA LYS A 71 -5.19 -8.35 -2.22
C LYS A 71 -3.95 -7.97 -3.01
N ILE A 72 -3.09 -7.15 -2.43
CA ILE A 72 -1.77 -6.80 -2.94
C ILE A 72 -0.75 -7.59 -2.12
N ARG A 73 -0.24 -8.67 -2.71
CA ARG A 73 0.53 -9.69 -1.99
C ARG A 73 2.00 -9.66 -2.39
N ALA A 74 2.90 -9.60 -1.40
CA ALA A 74 4.33 -9.76 -1.67
C ALA A 74 4.65 -11.19 -2.13
N THR A 75 5.63 -11.34 -3.03
CA THR A 75 6.11 -12.66 -3.50
C THR A 75 7.39 -13.13 -2.83
N ASN A 76 8.10 -12.25 -2.13
CA ASN A 76 9.37 -12.52 -1.46
C ASN A 76 9.51 -11.67 -0.19
N ALA A 77 10.69 -11.74 0.45
CA ALA A 77 11.05 -10.84 1.52
C ALA A 77 11.21 -9.41 0.98
N GLY A 78 10.12 -8.64 0.98
CA GLY A 78 10.08 -7.29 0.44
C GLY A 78 8.67 -6.72 0.46
N ALA A 79 8.55 -5.44 0.08
CA ALA A 79 7.27 -4.76 0.04
C ALA A 79 6.41 -5.27 -1.13
N ALA A 80 5.13 -5.47 -0.86
CA ALA A 80 4.14 -5.74 -1.91
C ALA A 80 3.91 -4.51 -2.80
N LEU A 81 4.06 -3.32 -2.23
CA LEU A 81 3.91 -2.04 -2.92
C LEU A 81 4.87 -0.99 -2.38
N ARG A 82 5.52 -0.24 -3.28
CA ARG A 82 6.36 0.90 -2.98
C ARG A 82 5.93 2.13 -3.76
N VAL A 83 5.80 3.28 -3.10
CA VAL A 83 5.83 4.60 -3.75
C VAL A 83 7.30 5.02 -3.86
N SER A 84 7.80 5.09 -5.10
CA SER A 84 9.23 5.26 -5.37
C SER A 84 9.70 6.68 -5.03
N PRO A 85 10.92 6.85 -4.49
CA PRO A 85 11.58 8.16 -4.43
C PRO A 85 11.69 8.84 -5.80
N GLY A 86 12.08 10.11 -5.79
CA GLY A 86 12.13 10.98 -6.98
C GLY A 86 10.99 11.99 -7.06
N GLY A 87 10.32 12.27 -5.94
CA GLY A 87 9.18 13.20 -5.89
C GLY A 87 7.90 12.62 -6.46
N SER A 88 7.69 11.30 -6.30
CA SER A 88 6.40 10.67 -6.62
C SER A 88 5.31 11.23 -5.71
N SER A 89 4.18 11.61 -6.29
CA SER A 89 3.11 12.28 -5.54
C SER A 89 1.73 12.02 -6.10
N TYR A 90 0.71 12.39 -5.35
CA TYR A 90 -0.71 12.30 -5.73
C TYR A 90 -1.16 10.86 -6.05
N TRP A 91 -0.74 9.91 -5.22
CA TRP A 91 -1.27 8.55 -5.23
C TRP A 91 -2.27 8.34 -4.09
N ARG A 92 -3.42 7.73 -4.41
CA ARG A 92 -4.45 7.34 -3.45
C ARG A 92 -4.66 5.84 -3.49
N LEU A 93 -4.42 5.20 -2.36
CA LEU A 93 -4.71 3.79 -2.10
C LEU A 93 -6.01 3.74 -1.28
N LEU A 94 -7.02 3.05 -1.79
CA LEU A 94 -8.35 3.05 -1.20
C LEU A 94 -9.00 1.66 -1.28
N PHE A 95 -9.49 1.12 -0.16
CA PHE A 95 -10.12 -0.21 -0.12
C PHE A 95 -9.23 -1.34 -0.67
N LEU A 96 -8.01 -1.45 -0.15
CA LEU A 96 -7.04 -2.48 -0.54
C LEU A 96 -6.63 -3.32 0.67
N GLU A 97 -6.42 -4.61 0.47
CA GLU A 97 -5.79 -5.51 1.44
C GLU A 97 -4.32 -5.68 1.07
N PHE A 98 -3.40 -5.50 2.02
CA PHE A 98 -1.97 -5.75 1.86
C PHE A 98 -1.56 -6.85 2.81
N LEU A 99 -0.80 -7.81 2.29
CA LEU A 99 -0.33 -8.97 3.05
C LEU A 99 1.01 -9.51 2.51
N PRO A 100 1.85 -10.09 3.37
CA PRO A 100 3.16 -10.58 2.98
C PRO A 100 3.07 -11.85 2.12
N ALA A 101 4.23 -12.32 1.67
CA ALA A 101 4.35 -13.72 1.32
C ALA A 101 4.05 -14.57 2.58
N SER A 102 3.46 -15.75 2.43
CA SER A 102 2.99 -16.62 3.55
C SER A 102 4.09 -17.12 4.49
N SER A 103 5.32 -16.64 4.36
CA SER A 103 6.48 -17.15 5.09
C SER A 103 7.52 -16.07 5.45
N THR A 104 7.16 -14.78 5.42
CA THR A 104 8.14 -13.69 5.66
C THR A 104 7.74 -12.83 6.87
N ALA A 105 8.64 -12.72 7.85
CA ALA A 105 8.44 -11.92 9.07
C ALA A 105 9.35 -10.69 9.19
N SER A 106 10.25 -10.43 8.22
CA SER A 106 11.44 -9.60 8.46
C SER A 106 11.53 -8.30 7.63
N ALA A 107 10.50 -7.92 6.86
CA ALA A 107 10.55 -6.80 5.92
C ALA A 107 9.54 -5.68 6.20
N ASN A 108 9.47 -4.69 5.29
CA ASN A 108 8.35 -3.75 5.18
C ASN A 108 7.29 -4.37 4.26
N LEU A 109 6.01 -4.19 4.58
CA LEU A 109 4.92 -4.66 3.73
C LEU A 109 4.56 -3.63 2.65
N VAL A 110 4.48 -2.35 3.03
CA VAL A 110 4.28 -1.20 2.14
C VAL A 110 5.35 -0.17 2.44
N GLU A 111 5.87 0.48 1.40
CA GLU A 111 6.89 1.52 1.53
C GLU A 111 6.48 2.80 0.83
N PHE A 112 6.38 3.90 1.57
CA PHE A 112 6.26 5.24 1.00
C PHE A 112 7.62 5.90 1.09
N GLY A 113 8.34 5.92 -0.04
CA GLY A 113 9.69 6.47 -0.12
C GLY A 113 10.79 5.46 0.21
N GLY A 114 11.98 6.00 0.44
CA GLY A 114 13.20 5.26 0.77
C GLY A 114 13.91 5.87 1.98
N ALA A 115 15.14 5.46 2.23
CA ALA A 115 15.98 6.04 3.28
C ALA A 115 17.43 6.19 2.81
N GLY A 116 18.19 7.07 3.47
CA GLY A 116 19.59 7.33 3.14
C GLY A 116 19.81 7.68 1.66
N SER A 117 20.77 7.01 1.03
CA SER A 117 21.19 7.30 -0.37
C SER A 117 20.10 7.07 -1.42
N SER A 118 19.03 6.32 -1.10
CA SER A 118 17.88 6.14 -2.00
C SER A 118 16.91 7.34 -2.02
N GLN A 119 17.02 8.25 -1.05
CA GLN A 119 16.21 9.45 -0.91
C GLN A 119 17.07 10.59 -0.30
N PRO A 120 18.09 11.09 -1.02
CA PRO A 120 19.11 11.96 -0.44
C PRO A 120 18.64 13.41 -0.19
N THR A 121 17.46 13.80 -0.71
CA THR A 121 16.93 15.15 -0.58
C THR A 121 15.44 15.16 -0.22
N VAL A 122 14.99 16.22 0.42
CA VAL A 122 13.55 16.45 0.71
C VAL A 122 12.71 16.45 -0.57
N SER A 123 13.22 17.03 -1.67
CA SER A 123 12.54 17.05 -2.96
C SER A 123 12.40 15.67 -3.62
N SER A 124 13.26 14.72 -3.24
CA SER A 124 13.17 13.34 -3.71
C SER A 124 12.15 12.51 -2.90
N ALA A 125 11.76 12.96 -1.71
CA ALA A 125 10.78 12.26 -0.89
C ALA A 125 9.40 12.26 -1.57
N PRO A 126 8.69 11.12 -1.61
CA PRO A 126 7.31 11.10 -2.02
C PRO A 126 6.46 12.00 -1.13
N HIS A 127 5.41 12.60 -1.68
CA HIS A 127 4.52 13.49 -0.94
C HIS A 127 3.11 13.42 -1.50
N ASP A 128 2.14 13.99 -0.80
CA ASP A 128 0.73 14.03 -1.20
C ASP A 128 0.14 12.65 -1.41
N LEU A 129 0.39 11.76 -0.45
CA LEU A 129 -0.06 10.37 -0.49
C LEU A 129 -1.28 10.18 0.41
N ILE A 130 -2.21 9.32 -0.03
CA ILE A 130 -3.37 8.93 0.76
C ILE A 130 -3.46 7.41 0.80
N MET A 131 -3.55 6.86 2.02
CA MET A 131 -3.98 5.51 2.30
C MET A 131 -5.25 5.60 3.16
N ASP A 132 -6.39 5.33 2.56
CA ASP A 132 -7.70 5.45 3.21
C ASP A 132 -8.43 4.10 3.16
N ARG A 133 -8.97 3.65 4.30
CA ARG A 133 -9.73 2.39 4.40
C ARG A 133 -9.00 1.20 3.77
N CYS A 134 -7.70 1.08 4.03
CA CYS A 134 -6.90 -0.09 3.67
C CYS A 134 -6.76 -1.05 4.86
N TYR A 135 -6.64 -2.34 4.56
CA TYR A 135 -6.34 -3.37 5.55
C TYR A 135 -4.91 -3.88 5.32
N LEU A 136 -4.03 -3.66 6.28
CA LEU A 136 -2.64 -4.12 6.23
C LEU A 136 -2.47 -5.18 7.31
N HIS A 137 -1.96 -6.35 6.96
CA HIS A 137 -1.67 -7.34 7.99
C HIS A 137 -0.45 -8.18 7.70
N GLY A 138 0.22 -8.61 8.75
CA GLY A 138 1.24 -9.65 8.67
C GLY A 138 0.65 -11.05 8.45
N ASP A 139 1.53 -12.03 8.37
CA ASP A 139 1.12 -13.43 8.41
C ASP A 139 0.60 -13.78 9.83
N PRO A 140 -0.50 -14.53 9.98
CA PRO A 140 -1.04 -14.82 11.31
C PRO A 140 -0.08 -15.65 12.19
N VAL A 141 0.79 -16.46 11.59
CA VAL A 141 1.78 -17.30 12.28
C VAL A 141 3.11 -16.58 12.38
N TYR A 142 3.65 -16.12 11.25
CA TYR A 142 5.00 -15.56 11.18
C TYR A 142 5.05 -14.07 11.52
N GLY A 143 3.93 -13.36 11.42
CA GLY A 143 3.87 -11.92 11.57
C GLY A 143 4.48 -11.19 10.37
N GLN A 144 4.90 -9.95 10.62
CA GLN A 144 5.59 -9.08 9.67
C GLN A 144 6.29 -7.98 10.47
N ARG A 145 7.57 -7.70 10.20
CA ARG A 145 8.34 -6.70 10.95
C ARG A 145 7.71 -5.31 10.89
N ARG A 146 7.33 -4.87 9.70
CA ARG A 146 6.77 -3.55 9.47
C ARG A 146 5.60 -3.56 8.49
N GLY A 147 4.55 -2.82 8.84
CA GLY A 147 3.43 -2.55 7.96
C GLY A 147 3.79 -1.50 6.94
N LEU A 148 3.72 -0.24 7.33
CA LEU A 148 4.03 0.91 6.49
C LEU A 148 5.34 1.58 6.91
N ALA A 149 6.32 1.59 6.01
CA ALA A 149 7.45 2.51 6.09
C ALA A 149 7.02 3.88 5.54
N LEU A 150 6.92 4.89 6.41
CA LEU A 150 6.33 6.19 6.13
C LEU A 150 7.41 7.25 5.86
N ASN A 151 8.36 6.96 4.96
CA ASN A 151 9.49 7.83 4.66
C ASN A 151 9.12 8.87 3.57
N SER A 152 8.03 9.59 3.81
CA SER A 152 7.38 10.49 2.86
C SER A 152 7.04 11.83 3.53
N GLY A 153 6.75 12.85 2.72
CA GLY A 153 6.26 14.16 3.16
C GLY A 153 4.79 14.12 3.57
N ARG A 154 3.96 15.00 2.99
CA ARG A 154 2.52 15.10 3.31
C ARG A 154 1.81 13.79 3.00
N THR A 155 1.46 13.02 4.02
CA THR A 155 0.78 11.72 3.86
C THR A 155 -0.37 11.59 4.85
N TYR A 156 -1.50 11.07 4.36
CA TYR A 156 -2.66 10.71 5.18
C TYR A 156 -2.80 9.20 5.23
N VAL A 157 -2.74 8.62 6.44
CA VAL A 157 -3.08 7.22 6.71
C VAL A 157 -4.29 7.22 7.61
N VAL A 158 -5.47 7.02 7.03
CA VAL A 158 -6.75 7.26 7.70
C VAL A 158 -7.68 6.06 7.54
N ASN A 159 -8.54 5.84 8.53
CA ASN A 159 -9.61 4.83 8.50
C ASN A 159 -9.14 3.41 8.15
N SER A 160 -7.85 3.14 8.27
CA SER A 160 -7.21 1.88 7.88
C SER A 160 -7.06 0.97 9.10
N TYR A 161 -6.90 -0.32 8.86
CA TYR A 161 -6.75 -1.34 9.89
C TYR A 161 -5.42 -2.05 9.74
N SER A 162 -4.71 -2.24 10.85
CA SER A 162 -3.40 -2.88 10.89
C SER A 162 -3.38 -4.01 11.92
N SER A 163 -2.96 -5.22 11.54
CA SER A 163 -2.79 -6.34 12.48
C SER A 163 -1.56 -7.19 12.16
N ASP A 164 -1.19 -8.05 13.12
CA ASP A 164 -0.13 -9.06 12.93
C ASP A 164 1.26 -8.50 12.56
N PHE A 165 1.52 -7.23 12.91
CA PHE A 165 2.87 -6.67 12.93
C PHE A 165 3.57 -7.03 14.23
N LYS A 166 4.05 -8.27 14.26
CA LYS A 166 4.66 -8.96 15.40
C LYS A 166 5.88 -9.74 14.93
N GLY A 167 6.82 -10.03 15.84
CA GLY A 167 8.02 -10.80 15.54
C GLY A 167 8.74 -11.27 16.80
N ILE A 168 9.51 -12.35 16.69
CA ILE A 168 10.32 -12.88 17.79
C ILE A 168 11.67 -12.16 17.79
N SER A 169 12.10 -11.66 18.96
CA SER A 169 13.43 -11.06 19.17
C SER A 169 13.77 -9.85 18.30
N GLN A 170 12.77 -9.15 17.78
CA GLN A 170 12.94 -7.94 17.00
C GLN A 170 11.84 -6.93 17.32
N ASP A 171 12.17 -5.64 17.25
CA ASP A 171 11.16 -4.58 17.31
C ASP A 171 10.31 -4.56 16.03
N THR A 172 9.01 -4.35 16.18
CA THR A 172 8.02 -4.40 15.11
C THR A 172 7.05 -3.23 15.19
N GLN A 173 6.70 -2.66 14.03
CA GLN A 173 5.88 -1.46 13.97
C GLN A 173 4.82 -1.58 12.87
N ALA A 174 3.56 -1.32 13.21
CA ALA A 174 2.52 -1.21 12.19
C ALA A 174 2.80 -0.06 11.22
N ILE A 175 3.31 1.07 11.75
CA ILE A 175 3.74 2.24 10.99
C ILE A 175 5.04 2.75 11.63
N ASN A 176 6.05 3.01 10.82
CA ASN A 176 7.30 3.64 11.27
C ASN A 176 7.86 4.55 10.18
N GLY A 177 8.45 5.68 10.56
CA GLY A 177 9.09 6.61 9.65
C GLY A 177 10.52 6.91 10.08
N TRP A 178 11.43 6.95 9.11
CA TRP A 178 12.83 7.31 9.30
C TRP A 178 13.34 7.98 8.01
N ASN A 179 14.52 8.60 8.04
CA ASN A 179 15.16 9.16 6.85
C ASN A 179 16.67 8.94 6.92
#